data_AF-A0A9Q4GJI0-F1
#
_entry.id   AF-A0A9Q4GJI0-F1
#
_cell.length_a   1.000
_cell.length_b   1.000
_cell.length_c   1.000
_cell.angle_alpha   90.00
_cell.angle_beta   90.00
_cell.angle_gamma   90.00
#
_symmetry.space_group_name_H-M   'P 1'
#
loop_
_entity.id
_entity.type
_entity.pdbx_description
1 polymer ?
#
loop_
_entity_poly.entity_id
_entity_poly.type
_entity_poly.pdbx_seq_one_letter_code
_entity_poly.pdbx_strand_id
1 'polypeptide(L)' 'MPGDPGTPRTTPEQLRASLDAVLGEATATLAEEAGQLARAHQILHDALQ' A
#
# COMPACT_ATOMS: atom_id res chain seq x y z
N MET A 1 26.52 5.00 -8.34
CA MET A 1 26.91 4.05 -7.27
C MET A 1 25.72 3.16 -6.99
N PRO A 2 25.90 1.84 -6.79
CA PRO A 2 24.80 0.92 -6.52
C PRO A 2 24.26 1.16 -5.10
N GLY A 3 22.92 1.16 -4.99
CA GLY A 3 22.16 1.70 -3.86
C GLY A 3 22.43 1.03 -2.52
N ASP A 4 22.46 1.86 -1.48
CA ASP A 4 22.67 1.47 -0.08
C ASP A 4 21.58 0.48 0.39
N PRO A 5 21.96 -0.72 0.89
CA PRO A 5 21.04 -1.74 1.37
C PRO A 5 20.31 -1.37 2.68
N GLY A 6 20.67 -0.25 3.30
CA GLY A 6 20.03 0.26 4.52
C GLY A 6 18.82 1.16 4.28
N THR A 7 18.49 1.48 3.03
CA THR A 7 17.34 2.34 2.72
C THR A 7 16.08 1.46 2.65
N PRO A 8 15.08 1.66 3.53
CA PRO A 8 13.82 0.95 3.40
C PRO A 8 13.25 1.21 1.99
N ARG A 9 12.79 0.14 1.32
CA ARG A 9 12.26 0.21 -0.06
C ARG A 9 11.12 1.21 -0.22
N THR A 10 10.41 1.51 0.86
CA THR A 10 9.36 2.51 0.93
C THR A 10 9.48 3.29 2.23
N THR A 11 9.24 4.60 2.15
CA THR A 11 9.14 5.46 3.34
C THR A 11 7.72 5.42 3.92
N PRO A 12 7.53 5.75 5.21
CA PRO A 12 6.20 5.87 5.79
C PRO A 12 5.28 6.83 5.02
N GLU A 13 5.80 7.93 4.48
CA GLU A 13 5.03 8.88 3.67
C GLU A 13 4.55 8.27 2.35
N GLN A 14 5.43 7.51 1.67
CA GLN A 14 5.07 6.80 0.45
C GLN A 14 4.03 5.71 0.71
N LEU A 15 4.20 4.95 1.80
CA LEU A 15 3.25 3.92 2.21
C LEU A 15 1.87 4.51 2.48
N ARG A 16 1.82 5.65 3.19
CA ARG A 16 0.58 6.37 3.47
C ARG A 16 -0.08 6.84 2.19
N ALA A 17 0.67 7.45 1.27
CA ALA A 17 0.12 7.89 -0.01
C ALA A 17 -0.45 6.73 -0.84
N SER A 18 0.21 5.57 -0.85
CA SER A 18 -0.29 4.37 -1.54
C SER A 18 -1.56 3.80 -0.90
N LEU A 19 -1.64 3.80 0.43
CA LEU A 19 -2.84 3.38 1.15
C LEU A 19 -4.02 4.34 0.93
N ASP A 20 -3.78 5.65 1.03
CA ASP A 20 -4.80 6.67 0.81
C ASP A 20 -5.33 6.61 -0.63
N ALA A 21 -4.46 6.32 -1.61
CA ALA A 21 -4.87 6.13 -3.00
C ALA A 21 -5.82 4.92 -3.16
N VAL A 22 -5.47 3.77 -2.57
CA VAL A 22 -6.31 2.56 -2.67
C VAL A 22 -7.60 2.72 -1.90
N LEU A 23 -7.56 3.21 -0.66
CA LEU A 23 -8.74 3.39 0.20
C LEU A 23 -9.63 4.56 -0.25
N GLY A 24 -9.11 5.48 -1.05
CA GLY A 24 -9.86 6.58 -1.66
C GLY A 24 -10.64 6.18 -2.92
N GLU A 25 -10.44 4.98 -3.46
CA GLU A 25 -11.22 4.48 -4.58
C GLU A 25 -12.71 4.33 -4.18
N ALA A 26 -13.61 4.85 -5.00
CA ALA A 26 -15.04 4.68 -4.77
C ALA A 26 -15.44 3.22 -5.04
N THR A 27 -16.12 2.60 -4.07
CA THR A 27 -16.66 1.25 -4.18
C THR A 27 -18.19 1.30 -4.16
N ALA A 28 -18.82 0.50 -5.01
CA ALA A 28 -20.27 0.42 -5.14
C ALA A 28 -20.85 -0.85 -4.48
N THR A 29 -20.00 -1.83 -4.17
CA THR A 29 -20.41 -3.09 -3.55
C THR A 29 -19.45 -3.54 -2.45
N LEU A 30 -19.96 -4.36 -1.52
CA LEU A 30 -19.13 -4.98 -0.48
C LEU A 30 -18.02 -5.87 -1.04
N ALA A 31 -18.24 -6.48 -2.22
CA ALA A 31 -17.21 -7.29 -2.88
C ALA A 31 -16.05 -6.41 -3.37
N GLU A 32 -16.34 -5.22 -3.89
CA GLU A 32 -15.32 -4.24 -4.30
C GLU A 32 -14.58 -3.67 -3.08
N GLU A 33 -15.29 -3.36 -1.99
CA GLU A 33 -14.69 -2.92 -0.72
C GLU A 33 -13.77 -4.00 -0.12
N ALA A 34 -14.17 -5.26 -0.15
CA ALA A 34 -13.32 -6.37 0.28
C ALA A 34 -12.05 -6.50 -0.59
N GLY A 35 -12.19 -6.32 -1.91
CA GLY A 35 -11.05 -6.30 -2.84
C GLY A 35 -10.11 -5.10 -2.62
N GLN A 36 -10.67 -3.94 -2.28
CA GLN A 36 -9.92 -2.74 -1.91
C GLN A 36 -9.10 -2.96 -0.62
N LEU A 37 -9.72 -3.53 0.42
CA LEU A 37 -9.05 -3.87 1.67
C LEU A 37 -7.95 -4.94 1.47
N ALA A 38 -8.19 -5.94 0.62
CA ALA A 38 -7.18 -6.94 0.30
C ALA A 38 -5.93 -6.32 -0.37
N ARG A 39 -6.14 -5.37 -1.30
CA ARG A 39 -5.03 -4.63 -1.94
C ARG A 39 -4.27 -3.77 -0.92
N ALA A 40 -4.99 -3.06 -0.04
CA ALA A 40 -4.37 -2.27 1.03
C ALA A 40 -3.53 -3.16 1.98
N HIS A 41 -4.03 -4.35 2.31
CA HIS A 41 -3.29 -5.33 3.11
C HIS A 41 -2.02 -5.81 2.41
N GLN A 42 -2.04 -6.09 1.11
CA GLN A 42 -0.84 -6.47 0.36
C GLN A 42 0.22 -5.36 0.38
N ILE A 43 -0.18 -4.10 0.19
CA ILE A 43 0.75 -2.96 0.26
C ILE A 43 1.45 -2.88 1.62
N LEU A 44 0.70 -3.10 2.72
CA LEU A 44 1.28 -3.16 4.06
C LEU A 44 2.20 -4.37 4.25
N HIS A 45 1.79 -5.53 3.74
CA HIS A 45 2.59 -6.75 3.82
C HIS A 45 3.95 -6.57 3.13
N ASP A 46 3.94 -6.08 1.89
CA ASP A 46 5.16 -5.87 1.09
C ASP A 46 6.09 -4.81 1.69
N ALA A 47 5.56 -3.84 2.43
CA ALA A 47 6.34 -2.81 3.10
C ALA A 47 6.99 -3.30 4.41
N LEU A 48 6.47 -4.38 5.01
CA LEU A 48 6.93 -4.93 6.28
C LEU A 48 7.82 -6.17 6.13
N GLN A 49 7.95 -6.74 4.93
CA GLN A 49 8.86 -7.84 4.57
C GLN A 49 10.22 -7.30 4.09
#